data_AF-A0A0D6JH17-F1
#
_entry.id   AF-A0A0D6JH17-F1
#
_cell.length_a   1.000
_cell.length_b   1.000
_cell.length_c   1.000
_cell.angle_alpha   90.00
_cell.angle_beta   90.00
_cell.angle_gamma   90.00
#
_symmetry.space_group_name_H-M   'P 1'
#
loop_
_entity.id
_entity.type
_entity.pdbx_description
1 polymer ?
#
loop_
_entity_poly.entity_id
_entity_poly.type
_entity_poly.pdbx_seq_one_letter_code
_entity_poly.pdbx_strand_id
1 'polypeptide(L)'
;MMTQRICSLVCAMLFAATATAAIAYDGLEADYATCTQGDASTQAEAMVGACSRLIKNSSAENELVGMFYALRATVNTDKSANCQDARKAISLIKDPGLRESARELEKINC
;
A
#
# COMPACT_ATOMS: atom_id res chain seq x y z
N MET A 1 -16.65 -11.30 66.71
CA MET A 1 -16.67 -9.82 66.77
C MET A 1 -15.70 -9.27 65.72
N MET A 2 -16.20 -8.45 64.78
CA MET A 2 -15.55 -7.30 64.10
C MET A 2 -14.17 -7.49 63.40
N THR A 3 -13.83 -7.00 62.20
CA THR A 3 -14.50 -6.25 61.12
C THR A 3 -13.51 -6.21 59.94
N GLN A 4 -13.99 -6.52 58.74
CA GLN A 4 -13.65 -5.97 57.41
C GLN A 4 -12.57 -4.87 57.32
N ARG A 5 -11.55 -5.07 56.46
CA ARG A 5 -10.87 -3.99 55.71
C ARG A 5 -10.57 -4.42 54.28
N ILE A 6 -11.44 -3.98 53.38
CA ILE A 6 -11.23 -3.88 51.94
C ILE A 6 -10.43 -2.60 51.68
N CYS A 7 -9.34 -2.68 50.94
CA CYS A 7 -8.74 -1.57 50.20
C CYS A 7 -7.88 -2.21 49.10
N SER A 8 -8.46 -2.46 47.93
CA SER A 8 -8.40 -1.54 46.79
C SER A 8 -6.97 -1.25 46.36
N LEU A 9 -6.50 -1.94 45.32
CA LEU A 9 -5.58 -1.41 44.29
C LEU A 9 -5.48 -2.42 43.13
N VAL A 10 -6.57 -2.50 42.37
CA VAL A 10 -6.52 -2.81 40.95
C VAL A 10 -6.23 -1.49 40.25
N CYS A 11 -5.10 -1.34 39.56
CA CYS A 11 -4.99 -0.35 38.48
C CYS A 11 -3.83 -0.67 37.53
N ALA A 12 -4.21 -1.13 36.35
CA ALA A 12 -3.69 -0.68 35.06
C ALA A 12 -2.17 -0.70 34.88
N MET A 13 -1.63 -1.88 34.53
CA MET A 13 -0.42 -1.90 33.72
C MET A 13 -0.75 -1.32 32.35
N LEU A 14 -0.10 -0.19 32.07
CA LEU A 14 -0.17 0.62 30.87
C LEU A 14 -0.13 -0.25 29.60
N PHE A 15 -1.21 -0.21 28.83
CA PHE A 15 -1.09 -0.30 27.38
C PHE A 15 -0.34 0.96 26.95
N ALA A 16 0.99 0.85 26.78
CA ALA A 16 1.75 1.80 25.98
C ALA A 16 1.28 1.63 24.53
N ALA A 17 0.15 2.26 24.20
CA ALA A 17 -0.21 2.54 22.83
C ALA A 17 0.90 3.45 22.29
N THR A 18 1.90 2.85 21.64
CA THR A 18 2.77 3.59 20.74
C THR A 18 1.85 4.10 19.64
N ALA A 19 1.35 5.32 19.82
CA ALA A 19 0.78 6.09 18.73
C ALA A 19 1.92 6.23 17.72
N THR A 20 1.97 5.33 16.74
CA THR A 20 2.72 5.57 15.52
C THR A 20 2.06 6.78 14.90
N ALA A 21 2.61 7.96 15.15
CA ALA A 21 2.31 9.13 14.35
C ALA A 21 2.45 8.65 12.91
N ALA A 22 1.35 8.66 12.15
CA ALA A 22 1.41 8.45 10.71
C ALA A 22 2.25 9.61 10.20
N ILE A 23 3.55 9.38 10.03
CA ILE A 23 4.46 10.36 9.46
C ILE A 23 3.94 10.53 8.05
N ALA A 24 3.29 11.65 7.77
CA ALA A 24 2.79 11.95 6.45
C ALA A 24 3.97 11.85 5.49
N TYR A 25 3.83 11.03 4.44
CA TYR A 25 4.87 10.91 3.44
C TYR A 25 4.95 12.23 2.66
N ASP A 26 5.99 13.03 2.90
CA ASP A 26 6.14 14.37 2.32
C ASP A 26 6.11 14.37 0.77
N GLY A 27 6.49 13.26 0.14
CA GLY A 27 6.49 13.09 -1.32
C GLY A 27 5.17 12.58 -1.91
N LEU A 28 4.09 12.47 -1.12
CA LEU A 28 2.85 11.82 -1.54
C LEU A 28 2.27 12.42 -2.82
N GLU A 29 2.10 13.74 -2.86
CA GLU A 29 1.45 14.42 -3.99
C GLU A 29 2.28 14.31 -5.28
N ALA A 30 3.59 14.55 -5.17
CA ALA A 30 4.52 14.46 -6.29
C ALA A 30 4.57 13.04 -6.86
N ASP A 31 4.73 12.04 -6.01
CA ASP A 31 4.76 10.65 -6.46
C ASP A 31 3.42 10.18 -6.99
N TYR A 32 2.31 10.63 -6.41
CA TYR A 32 0.98 10.33 -6.93
C TYR A 32 0.85 10.86 -8.37
N ALA A 33 1.22 12.12 -8.61
CA ALA A 33 1.20 12.70 -9.94
C ALA A 33 2.12 11.93 -10.90
N THR A 34 3.37 11.66 -10.53
CA THR A 34 4.29 10.91 -11.39
C THR A 34 3.80 9.49 -11.67
N CYS A 35 3.32 8.74 -10.66
CA CYS A 35 2.86 7.37 -10.84
C CYS A 35 1.60 7.28 -11.72
N THR A 36 0.65 8.22 -11.58
CA THR A 36 -0.67 8.14 -12.24
C THR A 36 -0.75 8.89 -13.57
N GLN A 37 0.08 9.92 -13.76
CA GLN A 37 0.02 10.83 -14.91
C GLN A 37 1.35 10.93 -15.66
N GLY A 38 2.38 10.21 -15.23
CA GLY A 38 3.66 10.16 -15.92
C GLY A 38 3.52 9.60 -17.34
N ASP A 39 4.34 10.12 -18.25
CA ASP A 39 4.44 9.60 -19.61
C ASP A 39 5.45 8.45 -19.64
N ALA A 40 4.96 7.21 -19.77
CA ALA A 40 5.79 6.02 -19.80
C ALA A 40 6.81 6.02 -20.95
N SER A 41 6.59 6.77 -22.04
CA SER A 41 7.54 6.84 -23.15
C SER A 41 8.81 7.62 -22.82
N THR A 42 8.75 8.52 -21.83
CA THR A 42 9.86 9.41 -21.44
C THR A 42 10.25 9.30 -19.97
N GLN A 43 9.39 8.72 -19.11
CA GLN A 43 9.51 8.77 -17.65
C GLN A 43 9.30 7.41 -16.97
N ALA A 44 9.42 6.28 -17.69
CA ALA A 44 9.18 4.95 -17.13
C ALA A 44 9.87 4.70 -15.77
N GLU A 45 11.17 5.01 -15.65
CA GLU A 45 11.91 4.82 -14.38
C GLU A 45 11.37 5.70 -13.25
N ALA A 46 11.02 6.95 -13.54
CA ALA A 46 10.45 7.87 -12.56
C ALA A 46 9.08 7.38 -12.08
N MET A 47 8.25 6.86 -13.00
CA MET A 47 6.96 6.24 -12.68
C MET A 47 7.14 5.01 -11.79
N VAL A 48 8.06 4.09 -12.15
CA VAL A 48 8.37 2.91 -11.33
C VAL A 48 8.79 3.31 -9.92
N GLY A 49 9.68 4.30 -9.80
CA GLY A 49 10.15 4.82 -8.52
C GLY A 49 9.02 5.43 -7.69
N ALA A 50 8.18 6.26 -8.31
CA ALA A 50 7.06 6.92 -7.66
C ALA A 50 6.02 5.91 -7.15
N CYS A 51 5.56 4.99 -8.01
CA CYS A 51 4.61 3.94 -7.59
C CYS A 51 5.20 3.09 -6.47
N SER A 52 6.51 2.76 -6.53
CA SER A 52 7.18 2.00 -5.47
C SER A 52 7.19 2.71 -4.12
N ARG A 53 7.42 4.03 -4.10
CA ARG A 53 7.40 4.83 -2.87
C ARG A 53 5.98 4.96 -2.31
N LEU A 54 4.97 5.12 -3.15
CA LEU A 54 3.56 5.13 -2.73
C LEU A 54 3.14 3.81 -2.08
N ILE A 55 3.52 2.68 -2.71
CA ILE A 55 3.26 1.35 -2.15
C ILE A 55 3.97 1.20 -0.80
N LYS A 56 5.26 1.49 -0.74
CA LYS A 56 6.08 1.32 0.48
C LYS A 56 5.62 2.17 1.65
N ASN A 57 5.19 3.40 1.39
CA ASN A 57 4.76 4.35 2.43
C ASN A 57 3.26 4.29 2.73
N SER A 58 2.52 3.38 2.07
CA SER A 58 1.12 3.17 2.40
C SER A 58 0.97 2.52 3.79
N SER A 59 0.06 3.04 4.61
CA SER A 59 -0.20 2.49 5.95
C SER A 59 -0.97 1.17 5.93
N ALA A 60 -1.63 0.87 4.81
CA ALA A 60 -2.38 -0.34 4.59
C ALA A 60 -2.51 -0.60 3.09
N GLU A 61 -2.50 -1.88 2.71
CA GLU A 61 -2.82 -2.30 1.35
C GLU A 61 -4.32 -2.25 1.14
N ASN A 62 -4.75 -1.34 0.26
CA ASN A 62 -6.13 -1.15 -0.13
C ASN A 62 -6.23 -1.08 -1.65
N GLU A 63 -7.42 -0.78 -2.17
CA GLU A 63 -7.68 -0.73 -3.61
C GLU A 63 -6.79 0.28 -4.35
N LEU A 64 -6.51 1.43 -3.73
CA LEU A 64 -5.59 2.43 -4.31
C LEU A 64 -4.16 1.90 -4.41
N VAL A 65 -3.67 1.22 -3.37
CA VAL A 65 -2.36 0.55 -3.41
C VAL A 65 -2.36 -0.53 -4.49
N GLY A 66 -3.47 -1.27 -4.65
CA GLY A 66 -3.68 -2.20 -5.76
C GLY A 66 -3.52 -1.56 -7.14
N MET A 67 -4.04 -0.34 -7.33
CA MET A 67 -3.84 0.42 -8.56
C MET A 67 -2.37 0.80 -8.78
N PHE A 68 -1.64 1.20 -7.74
CA PHE A 68 -0.20 1.51 -7.87
C PHE A 68 0.62 0.29 -8.27
N TYR A 69 0.28 -0.91 -7.77
CA TYR A 69 0.87 -2.15 -8.25
C TYR A 69 0.59 -2.36 -9.74
N ALA A 70 -0.67 -2.22 -10.18
CA ALA A 70 -1.03 -2.38 -11.59
C ALA A 70 -0.29 -1.39 -12.49
N LEU A 71 -0.22 -0.11 -12.10
CA LEU A 71 0.50 0.93 -12.84
C LEU A 71 2.00 0.63 -12.91
N ARG A 72 2.63 0.21 -11.81
CA ARG A 72 4.05 -0.16 -11.83
C ARG A 72 4.31 -1.34 -12.77
N ALA A 73 3.42 -2.33 -12.79
CA ALA A 73 3.51 -3.50 -13.67
C ALA A 73 3.39 -3.15 -15.17
N THR A 74 2.76 -2.03 -15.53
CA THR A 74 2.65 -1.61 -16.93
C THR A 74 3.91 -0.92 -17.46
N VAL A 75 4.70 -0.30 -16.58
CA VAL A 75 5.86 0.52 -16.96
C VAL A 75 7.21 -0.10 -16.62
N ASN A 76 7.27 -1.03 -15.67
CA ASN A 76 8.51 -1.68 -15.27
C ASN A 76 8.92 -2.74 -16.32
N THR A 77 10.22 -2.88 -16.55
CA THR A 77 10.81 -3.81 -17.51
C THR A 77 11.09 -5.20 -16.92
N ASP A 78 11.07 -5.35 -15.59
CA ASP A 78 11.24 -6.64 -14.93
C ASP A 78 9.94 -7.45 -14.97
N LYS A 79 9.89 -8.43 -15.87
CA LYS A 79 8.74 -9.31 -16.06
C LYS A 79 8.34 -10.08 -14.78
N SER A 80 9.31 -10.51 -13.96
CA SER A 80 9.00 -11.24 -12.73
C SER A 80 8.37 -10.33 -11.68
N ALA A 81 8.89 -9.12 -11.53
CA ALA A 81 8.30 -8.10 -10.67
C ALA A 81 6.87 -7.73 -11.15
N ASN A 82 6.68 -7.58 -12.47
CA ASN A 82 5.37 -7.27 -13.05
C ASN A 82 4.34 -8.36 -12.78
N CYS A 83 4.74 -9.64 -12.84
CA CYS A 83 3.86 -10.76 -12.49
C CYS A 83 3.40 -10.68 -11.02
N GLN A 84 4.32 -10.38 -10.10
CA GLN A 84 4.00 -10.23 -8.68
C GLN A 84 3.06 -9.04 -8.44
N ASP A 85 3.33 -7.92 -9.09
CA ASP A 85 2.53 -6.70 -9.01
C ASP A 85 1.12 -6.92 -9.59
N ALA A 86 0.98 -7.60 -10.73
CA ALA A 86 -0.31 -7.93 -11.32
C ALA A 86 -1.15 -8.81 -10.37
N ARG A 87 -0.55 -9.86 -9.79
CA ARG A 87 -1.22 -10.71 -8.80
C ARG A 87 -1.65 -9.91 -7.57
N LYS A 88 -0.80 -9.00 -7.12
CA LYS A 88 -1.09 -8.15 -5.97
C LYS A 88 -2.25 -7.20 -6.27
N ALA A 89 -2.26 -6.57 -7.44
CA ALA A 89 -3.36 -5.75 -7.92
C ALA A 89 -4.68 -6.53 -7.97
N ILE A 90 -4.71 -7.75 -8.51
CA ILE A 90 -5.91 -8.61 -8.55
C ILE A 90 -6.48 -8.87 -7.14
N SER A 91 -5.60 -9.02 -6.13
CA SER A 91 -6.01 -9.28 -4.75
C SER A 91 -6.58 -8.06 -4.03
N LEU A 92 -6.22 -6.85 -4.44
CA LEU A 92 -6.56 -5.60 -3.76
C LEU A 92 -7.67 -4.80 -4.46
N ILE A 93 -7.73 -4.87 -5.80
CA ILE A 93 -8.71 -4.16 -6.62
C ILE A 93 -10.05 -4.90 -6.57
N LYS A 94 -11.11 -4.17 -6.23
CA LYS A 94 -12.47 -4.69 -6.09
C LYS A 94 -13.31 -4.38 -7.32
N ASP A 95 -13.06 -3.25 -7.98
CA ASP A 95 -13.71 -2.92 -9.24
C ASP A 95 -13.49 -4.04 -10.29
N PRO A 96 -14.56 -4.63 -10.85
CA PRO A 96 -14.42 -5.74 -11.79
C PRO A 96 -13.67 -5.38 -13.08
N GLY A 97 -13.82 -4.15 -13.59
CA GLY A 97 -13.18 -3.72 -14.83
C GLY A 97 -11.67 -3.57 -14.64
N LEU A 98 -11.25 -2.87 -13.59
CA LEU A 98 -9.84 -2.72 -13.24
C LEU A 98 -9.20 -4.06 -12.86
N ARG A 99 -9.95 -4.94 -12.19
CA ARG A 99 -9.46 -6.29 -11.86
C ARG A 99 -9.26 -7.15 -13.09
N GLU A 100 -10.11 -7.02 -14.12
CA GLU A 100 -9.91 -7.69 -15.40
C GLU A 100 -8.67 -7.16 -16.13
N SER A 101 -8.43 -5.84 -16.11
CA SER A 101 -7.18 -5.27 -16.62
C SER A 101 -5.95 -5.83 -15.90
N ALA A 102 -6.01 -5.99 -14.58
CA ALA A 102 -4.93 -6.61 -13.81
C ALA A 102 -4.73 -8.09 -14.15
N ARG A 103 -5.79 -8.85 -14.47
CA ARG A 103 -5.67 -10.22 -15.00
C ARG A 103 -4.99 -10.27 -16.36
N GLU A 104 -5.21 -9.28 -17.21
CA GLU A 104 -4.51 -9.20 -18.48
C GLU A 104 -3.01 -8.94 -18.28
N LEU A 105 -2.65 -8.06 -17.33
CA LEU A 105 -1.26 -7.87 -16.93
C LEU A 105 -0.63 -9.16 -16.41
N GLU A 106 -1.37 -9.97 -15.65
CA GLU A 106 -0.91 -11.28 -15.18
C GLU A 106 -0.61 -12.22 -16.37
N LYS A 107 -1.52 -12.32 -17.34
CA LYS A 107 -1.32 -13.17 -18.54
C LYS A 107 -0.08 -12.75 -19.36
N ILE A 108 0.17 -11.45 -19.46
CA ILE A 108 1.32 -10.92 -20.22
C ILE A 108 2.63 -11.23 -19.50
N ASN A 109 2.65 -11.17 -18.17
CA ASN A 109 3.87 -11.18 -17.38
C ASN A 109 4.23 -12.52 -16.70
N CYS A 110 3.32 -13.48 -16.51
CA CYS A 110 3.55 -14.64 -15.62
C CYS A 110 3.99 -16.00 -16.25
#